data_AF-A0A412YGJ7-F1
#
_entry.id   AF-A0A412YGJ7-F1
#
_cell.length_a   1.000
_cell.length_b   1.000
_cell.length_c   1.000
_cell.angle_alpha   90.00
_cell.angle_beta   90.00
_cell.angle_gamma   90.00
#
_symmetry.space_group_name_H-M   'P 1'
#
loop_
_entity.id
_entity.type
_entity.pdbx_description
1 polymer ?
#
loop_
_entity_poly.entity_id
_entity_poly.type
_entity_poly.pdbx_seq_one_letter_code
_entity_poly.pdbx_strand_id
1 'polypeptide(L)'
;MKGKTNIGIELSKTEMLAIGTEVEILDSLNGYAGVVYRCKLPKGKQVMINSNKVDITDYSPYIDWEQRRYEIAKETVTAIMSNEDFYHQVLCEGAEHGQRQIQTNIARAAVIFADALIKELKKGE
;
A
#
# COMPACT_ATOMS: atom_id res chain seq x y z
N MET A 1 1.78 -10.30 3.07
CA MET A 1 2.77 -11.32 3.48
C MET A 1 4.04 -11.11 2.69
N LYS A 2 5.21 -11.33 3.30
CA LYS A 2 6.49 -11.28 2.60
C LYS A 2 7.20 -12.63 2.72
N GLY A 3 8.02 -12.95 1.74
CA GLY A 3 8.85 -14.13 1.76
C GLY A 3 10.19 -13.90 1.07
N LYS A 4 11.08 -14.88 1.20
CA LYS A 4 12.37 -14.92 0.50
C LYS A 4 12.44 -16.16 -0.37
N THR A 5 12.97 -16.01 -1.58
CA THR A 5 13.24 -17.18 -2.42
C THR A 5 14.29 -18.06 -1.74
N ASN A 6 14.03 -19.36 -1.62
CA ASN A 6 14.98 -20.31 -1.03
C ASN A 6 15.87 -20.99 -2.08
N ILE A 7 15.61 -20.71 -3.36
CA ILE A 7 16.37 -21.19 -4.51
C ILE A 7 16.43 -20.11 -5.60
N GLY A 8 17.38 -20.22 -6.52
CA GLY A 8 17.38 -19.42 -7.75
C GLY A 8 16.20 -19.81 -8.67
N ILE A 9 15.52 -18.82 -9.23
CA ILE A 9 14.32 -19.03 -10.06
C ILE A 9 14.55 -18.40 -11.43
N GLU A 10 14.53 -19.22 -12.48
CA GLU A 10 14.52 -18.73 -13.85
C GLU A 10 13.13 -18.15 -14.18
N LEU A 11 13.08 -16.86 -14.50
CA LEU A 11 11.86 -16.17 -14.95
C LEU A 11 11.73 -16.20 -16.47
N SER A 12 12.87 -16.12 -17.16
CA SER A 12 12.99 -16.24 -18.61
C SER A 12 14.43 -16.62 -18.97
N LYS A 13 14.70 -16.88 -20.25
CA LYS A 13 16.05 -17.22 -20.76
C LYS A 13 17.15 -16.22 -20.38
N THR A 14 16.79 -14.98 -20.05
CA THR A 14 17.74 -13.90 -19.73
C THR A 14 17.55 -13.33 -18.34
N GLU A 15 16.53 -13.78 -17.59
CA GLU A 15 16.17 -13.21 -16.30
C GLU A 15 16.09 -14.31 -15.25
N MET A 16 16.92 -14.18 -14.21
CA MET A 16 16.96 -15.09 -13.08
C MET A 16 16.79 -14.30 -11.78
N LEU A 17 15.92 -14.80 -10.91
CA LEU A 17 15.78 -14.37 -9.53
C LEU A 17 16.86 -15.07 -8.71
N ALA A 18 17.68 -14.30 -8.01
CA ALA A 18 18.66 -14.82 -7.08
C ALA A 18 17.98 -15.49 -5.86
N ILE A 19 18.68 -16.44 -5.24
CA ILE A 19 18.31 -16.95 -3.92
C ILE A 19 18.33 -15.80 -2.89
N GLY A 20 17.43 -15.85 -1.91
CA GLY A 20 17.29 -14.84 -0.85
C GLY A 20 16.57 -13.57 -1.28
N THR A 21 16.04 -13.51 -2.51
CA THR A 21 15.32 -12.31 -2.99
C THR A 21 14.02 -12.16 -2.21
N GLU A 22 13.81 -10.98 -1.64
CA GLU A 22 12.55 -10.61 -0.99
C GLU A 22 11.45 -10.42 -2.03
N VAL A 23 10.29 -11.02 -1.74
CA VAL A 23 9.09 -10.93 -2.55
C VAL A 23 7.88 -10.65 -1.66
N GLU A 24 6.94 -9.88 -2.19
CA GLU A 24 5.66 -9.64 -1.55
C GLU A 24 4.64 -10.65 -2.09
N ILE A 25 4.05 -11.45 -1.21
CA ILE A 25 3.04 -12.45 -1.56
C ILE A 25 1.67 -11.78 -1.51
N LEU A 26 1.05 -11.67 -2.67
CA LEU A 26 -0.26 -11.03 -2.86
C LEU A 26 -1.42 -12.01 -2.69
N ASP A 27 -1.23 -13.25 -3.14
CA ASP A 27 -2.28 -14.28 -3.16
C ASP A 27 -1.68 -15.69 -3.30
N SER A 28 -2.47 -16.71 -3.01
CA SER A 28 -2.13 -18.12 -3.18
C SER A 28 -3.18 -18.87 -4.00
N LEU A 29 -2.74 -19.61 -5.00
CA LEU A 29 -3.59 -20.39 -5.90
C LEU A 29 -3.25 -21.88 -5.77
N ASN A 30 -4.27 -22.74 -5.76
CA ASN A 30 -4.07 -24.19 -5.84
C ASN A 30 -3.84 -24.59 -7.29
N GLY A 31 -2.58 -24.82 -7.66
CA GLY A 31 -2.19 -25.32 -8.97
C GLY A 31 -2.15 -26.85 -9.01
N TYR A 32 -2.02 -27.40 -10.23
CA TYR A 32 -1.92 -28.85 -10.45
C TYR A 32 -0.71 -29.49 -9.75
N ALA A 33 0.38 -28.75 -9.58
CA ALA A 33 1.62 -29.20 -8.94
C ALA A 33 1.78 -28.73 -7.48
N GLY A 34 0.71 -28.20 -6.86
CA GLY A 34 0.72 -27.66 -5.50
C GLY A 34 0.38 -26.16 -5.44
N VAL A 35 0.54 -25.58 -4.25
CA VAL A 35 0.22 -24.16 -4.01
C VAL A 35 1.23 -23.27 -4.72
N VAL A 36 0.75 -22.27 -5.44
CA VAL A 36 1.55 -21.26 -6.15
C VAL A 36 1.22 -19.89 -5.57
N TYR A 37 2.24 -19.13 -5.21
CA TYR A 37 2.11 -17.75 -4.76
C TYR A 37 2.17 -16.79 -5.94
N ARG A 38 1.27 -15.80 -5.93
CA ARG A 38 1.40 -14.61 -6.77
C ARG A 38 2.30 -13.62 -6.04
N CYS A 39 3.53 -13.50 -6.50
CA CYS A 39 4.56 -12.69 -5.87
C CYS A 39 4.82 -11.40 -6.66
N LYS A 40 4.89 -10.27 -5.97
CA LYS A 40 5.38 -8.99 -6.51
C LYS A 40 6.87 -8.85 -6.17
N LEU A 41 7.68 -8.63 -7.20
CA LEU A 41 9.12 -8.46 -7.09
C LEU A 41 9.48 -7.01 -6.69
N PRO A 42 10.72 -6.74 -6.22
CA PRO A 42 11.15 -5.38 -5.85
C PRO A 42 11.01 -4.35 -6.97
N LYS A 43 11.08 -4.77 -8.24
CA LYS A 43 10.88 -3.92 -9.43
C LYS A 43 9.40 -3.77 -9.82
N GLY A 44 8.46 -4.23 -9.00
CA GLY A 44 7.01 -4.14 -9.21
C GLY A 44 6.40 -5.21 -10.12
N LYS A 45 7.22 -5.97 -10.88
CA LYS A 45 6.76 -7.08 -11.73
C LYS A 45 6.11 -8.18 -10.88
N GLN A 46 4.96 -8.69 -11.31
CA GLN A 46 4.30 -9.83 -10.67
C GLN A 46 4.65 -11.14 -11.38
N VAL A 47 4.92 -12.19 -10.60
CA VAL A 47 5.30 -13.52 -11.08
C VAL A 47 4.65 -14.60 -10.24
N MET A 48 4.41 -15.77 -10.84
CA MET A 48 3.89 -16.94 -10.15
C MET A 48 5.05 -17.81 -9.71
N ILE A 49 5.17 -18.07 -8.40
CA ILE A 49 6.24 -18.86 -7.81
C ILE A 49 5.64 -19.99 -6.99
N ASN A 50 6.08 -21.23 -7.19
CA ASN A 50 5.64 -22.34 -6.36
C ASN A 50 5.98 -22.08 -4.88
N SER A 51 5.02 -22.38 -4.00
CA SER A 51 5.15 -22.15 -2.55
C SER A 51 6.39 -22.79 -1.93
N ASN A 52 6.79 -23.97 -2.41
CA ASN A 52 7.99 -24.66 -1.94
C ASN A 52 9.31 -23.94 -2.27
N LYS A 53 9.28 -22.89 -3.12
CA LYS A 53 10.46 -22.08 -3.48
C LYS A 53 10.54 -20.76 -2.70
N VAL A 54 9.61 -20.50 -1.79
CA VAL A 54 9.52 -19.25 -1.03
C VAL A 54 9.31 -19.56 0.43
N ASP A 55 10.25 -19.14 1.27
CA ASP A 55 10.08 -19.19 2.72
C ASP A 55 9.36 -17.92 3.17
N ILE A 56 8.23 -18.05 3.85
CA ILE A 56 7.47 -16.90 4.37
C ILE A 56 8.27 -16.32 5.54
N THR A 57 8.64 -15.05 5.44
CA THR A 57 9.38 -14.33 6.48
C THR A 57 8.51 -13.35 7.26
N ASP A 58 7.35 -12.99 6.70
CA ASP A 58 6.39 -12.08 7.32
C ASP A 58 4.96 -12.54 7.00
N TYR A 59 4.27 -13.01 8.04
CA TYR A 59 2.88 -13.44 7.98
C TYR A 59 1.89 -12.29 8.09
N SER A 60 2.36 -11.05 8.21
CA SER A 60 1.49 -9.88 8.24
C SER A 60 0.63 -9.85 6.97
N PRO A 61 -0.68 -9.63 7.10
CA PRO A 61 -1.56 -9.49 5.95
C PRO A 61 -1.03 -8.38 5.05
N TYR A 62 -1.17 -8.56 3.73
CA TYR A 62 -0.84 -7.49 2.79
C TYR A 62 -1.69 -6.26 3.10
N ILE A 63 -1.05 -5.13 3.39
CA ILE A 63 -1.73 -3.84 3.59
C ILE A 63 -1.67 -3.09 2.27
N ASP A 64 -2.82 -2.95 1.62
CA ASP A 64 -2.98 -2.03 0.50
C ASP A 64 -2.97 -0.60 1.03
N TRP A 65 -1.79 0.02 1.05
CA TRP A 65 -1.59 1.36 1.56
C TRP A 65 -2.32 2.43 0.73
N GLU A 66 -2.58 2.20 -0.56
CA GLU A 66 -3.32 3.13 -1.41
C GLU A 66 -4.81 3.07 -1.10
N GLN A 67 -5.38 1.86 -0.98
CA GLN A 67 -6.76 1.69 -0.51
C GLN A 67 -6.93 2.26 0.90
N ARG A 68 -5.97 2.02 1.80
CA ARG A 68 -5.99 2.54 3.17
C ARG A 68 -5.97 4.08 3.18
N ARG A 69 -5.16 4.69 2.31
CA ARG A 69 -5.10 6.15 2.13
C ARG A 69 -6.44 6.71 1.70
N TYR A 70 -7.10 6.06 0.73
CA TYR A 70 -8.42 6.46 0.26
C TYR A 70 -9.46 6.43 1.39
N GLU A 71 -9.52 5.33 2.16
CA GLU A 71 -10.49 5.23 3.27
C GLU A 71 -10.23 6.28 4.36
N ILE A 72 -8.97 6.52 4.73
CA ILE A 72 -8.62 7.57 5.72
C ILE A 72 -9.03 8.95 5.19
N ALA A 73 -8.72 9.26 3.93
CA ALA A 73 -9.07 10.55 3.34
C ALA A 73 -10.60 10.73 3.31
N LYS A 74 -11.35 9.71 2.91
CA LYS A 74 -12.82 9.71 2.89
C LYS A 74 -13.41 10.00 4.29
N GLU A 75 -12.97 9.28 5.31
CA GLU A 75 -13.38 9.52 6.70
C GLU A 75 -13.02 10.94 7.18
N THR A 76 -11.84 11.43 6.77
CA THR A 76 -11.40 12.79 7.11
C THR A 76 -12.29 13.86 6.47
N VAL A 77 -12.73 13.68 5.22
CA VAL A 77 -13.71 14.57 4.58
C VAL A 77 -15.00 14.62 5.39
N THR A 78 -15.53 13.46 5.78
CA THR A 78 -16.73 13.39 6.61
C THR A 78 -16.53 14.10 7.94
N ALA A 79 -15.40 13.89 8.63
CA ALA A 79 -15.09 14.55 9.89
C ALA A 79 -14.98 16.09 9.75
N ILE A 80 -14.28 16.58 8.72
CA ILE A 80 -14.18 18.01 8.40
C ILE A 80 -15.57 18.60 8.20
N MET A 81 -16.39 17.97 7.37
CA MET A 81 -17.73 18.50 7.03
C MET A 81 -18.74 18.40 8.18
N SER A 82 -18.48 17.57 9.19
CA SER A 82 -19.39 17.36 10.33
C SER A 82 -19.08 18.28 11.52
N ASN A 83 -18.01 19.07 11.46
CA ASN A 83 -17.61 20.00 12.52
C ASN A 83 -17.44 21.39 11.91
N GLU A 84 -18.35 22.31 12.25
CA GLU A 84 -18.40 23.66 11.68
C GLU A 84 -17.14 24.48 11.97
N ASP A 85 -16.63 24.44 13.21
CA ASP A 85 -15.41 25.17 13.60
C ASP A 85 -14.20 24.66 12.80
N PHE A 86 -14.06 23.33 12.69
CA PHE A 86 -12.95 22.72 11.98
C PHE A 86 -13.06 22.91 10.45
N TYR A 87 -14.28 22.86 9.92
CA TYR A 87 -14.58 23.21 8.54
C TYR A 87 -14.12 24.64 8.22
N HIS A 88 -14.47 25.62 9.07
CA HIS A 88 -14.06 27.01 8.90
C HIS A 88 -12.53 27.16 8.95
N GLN A 89 -11.86 26.49 9.88
CA GLN A 89 -10.39 26.50 9.96
C GLN A 89 -9.75 26.03 8.65
N VAL A 90 -10.19 24.88 8.11
CA VAL A 90 -9.67 24.33 6.85
C VAL A 90 -9.88 25.30 5.67
N LEU A 91 -10.99 26.04 5.65
CA LEU A 91 -11.24 27.04 4.62
C LEU A 91 -10.32 28.26 4.75
N CYS A 92 -10.11 28.77 5.96
CA CYS A 92 -9.23 29.90 6.22
C CYS A 92 -7.78 29.59 5.83
N GLU A 93 -7.25 28.45 6.27
CA GLU A 93 -5.89 28.00 5.91
C GLU A 93 -5.73 27.84 4.39
N GLY A 94 -6.74 27.29 3.70
CA GLY A 94 -6.71 27.18 2.24
C GLY A 94 -6.73 28.53 1.52
N ALA A 95 -7.48 29.50 2.05
CA ALA A 95 -7.55 30.85 1.50
C ALA A 95 -6.21 31.60 1.59
N GLU A 96 -5.44 31.40 2.67
CA GLU A 96 -4.08 31.94 2.85
C GLU A 96 -3.10 31.42 1.79
N HIS A 97 -3.35 30.23 1.25
CA HIS A 97 -2.56 29.65 0.16
C HIS A 97 -3.09 29.96 -1.25
N GLY A 98 -4.00 30.92 -1.38
CA GLY A 98 -4.57 31.33 -2.68
C GLY A 98 -5.58 30.36 -3.26
N GLN A 99 -6.03 29.36 -2.49
CA GLN A 99 -7.01 28.36 -2.92
C GLN A 99 -8.41 28.77 -2.42
N ARG A 100 -9.24 29.28 -3.35
CA ARG A 100 -10.58 29.79 -3.03
C ARG A 100 -11.72 28.77 -3.21
N GLN A 101 -11.42 27.54 -3.62
CA GLN A 101 -12.44 26.52 -3.85
C GLN A 101 -12.57 25.59 -2.65
N ILE A 102 -13.75 25.60 -2.03
CA ILE A 102 -14.12 24.78 -0.86
C ILE A 102 -13.76 23.31 -1.07
N GLN A 103 -14.10 22.76 -2.24
CA GLN A 103 -13.86 21.36 -2.57
C GLN A 103 -12.37 21.02 -2.59
N THR A 104 -11.55 21.92 -3.14
CA THR A 104 -10.09 21.73 -3.24
C THR A 104 -9.43 21.77 -1.87
N ASN A 105 -9.85 22.68 -1.00
CA ASN A 105 -9.30 22.82 0.35
C ASN A 105 -9.59 21.57 1.19
N ILE A 106 -10.85 21.08 1.17
CA ILE A 106 -11.25 19.89 1.91
C ILE A 106 -10.55 18.63 1.39
N ALA A 107 -10.54 18.43 0.07
CA ALA A 107 -9.89 17.26 -0.53
C ALA A 107 -8.38 17.22 -0.21
N ARG A 108 -7.71 18.38 -0.27
CA ARG A 108 -6.30 18.51 0.05
C ARG A 108 -6.02 18.23 1.52
N ALA A 109 -6.81 18.81 2.44
CA ALA A 109 -6.67 18.58 3.87
C ALA A 109 -6.83 17.08 4.21
N ALA A 110 -7.86 16.44 3.67
CA ALA A 110 -8.10 15.01 3.85
C ALA A 110 -6.92 14.13 3.40
N VAL A 111 -6.33 14.45 2.25
CA VAL A 111 -5.12 13.80 1.74
C VAL A 111 -3.93 13.99 2.68
N ILE A 112 -3.70 15.21 3.18
CA ILE A 112 -2.58 15.52 4.08
C ILE A 112 -2.71 14.71 5.38
N PHE A 113 -3.90 14.65 5.97
CA PHE A 113 -4.15 13.83 7.15
C PHE A 113 -3.94 12.34 6.88
N ALA A 114 -4.40 11.83 5.73
CA ALA A 114 -4.18 10.44 5.35
C ALA A 114 -2.69 10.10 5.21
N ASP A 115 -1.92 10.97 4.55
CA ASP A 115 -0.48 10.79 4.39
C ASP A 115 0.27 10.87 5.74
N ALA A 116 -0.12 11.80 6.62
CA ALA A 116 0.43 11.91 7.96
C ALA A 116 0.14 10.67 8.81
N LEU A 117 -1.10 10.17 8.80
CA LEU A 117 -1.48 8.98 9.57
C LEU A 117 -0.78 7.72 9.06
N ILE A 118 -0.70 7.54 7.74
CA ILE A 118 0.07 6.42 7.15
C ILE A 118 1.53 6.49 7.55
N LYS A 119 2.13 7.68 7.54
CA LYS A 119 3.52 7.87 7.98
C LYS A 119 3.71 7.44 9.43
N GLU A 120 2.77 7.76 10.33
CA GLU A 120 2.83 7.31 11.73
C GLU A 120 2.65 5.78 11.86
N LEU A 121 1.67 5.20 11.15
CA LEU A 121 1.41 3.76 11.20
C LEU A 121 2.60 2.93 10.69
N LYS A 122 3.30 3.42 9.67
CA LYS A 122 4.49 2.76 9.11
C LYS A 122 5.73 2.83 10.00
N LYS A 123 5.77 3.68 11.04
CA LYS A 123 6.90 3.68 11.99
C LYS A 123 6.93 2.45 12.89
N GLY A 124 5.80 1.75 13.01
CA GLY A 124 5.68 0.51 13.77
C GLY A 124 6.09 -0.74 13.00
N GLU A 125 6.48 -0.60 11.72
CA GLU A 125 7.08 -1.65 10.88
C GLU A 125 8.61 -1.50 10.84
#